data_AF-A0A957EIJ3-F1
#
_entry.id   AF-A0A957EIJ3-F1
#
_cell.length_a   1.000
_cell.length_b   1.000
_cell.length_c   1.000
_cell.angle_alpha   90.00
_cell.angle_beta   90.00
_cell.angle_gamma   90.00
#
_symmetry.space_group_name_H-M   'P 1'
#
loop_
_entity.id
_entity.type
_entity.pdbx_description
1 polymer ?
#
loop_
_entity_poly.entity_id
_entity_poly.type
_entity_poly.pdbx_seq_one_letter_code
_entity_poly.pdbx_strand_id
1 'polypeptide(L)'
;MNQFEESTESFVVKIWADETAESTQWNGQITHVTSGEGTSFQNLEKIKTFIKAYLKKQTFPQTLWRFFHATPPPATDSPTQSADKKPA
;
A
#
# COMPACT_ATOMS: atom_id res chain seq x y z
N MET A 1 -2.48 14.93 -21.87
CA MET A 1 -2.21 13.55 -21.42
C MET A 1 -2.78 13.39 -20.02
N ASN A 2 -3.22 12.19 -19.66
CA ASN A 2 -3.93 11.94 -18.41
C ASN A 2 -2.91 11.86 -17.26
N GLN A 3 -2.98 12.76 -16.27
CA GLN A 3 -1.99 12.88 -15.17
C GLN A 3 -1.72 11.58 -14.40
N PHE A 4 -2.63 10.61 -14.46
CA PHE A 4 -2.48 9.30 -13.82
C PHE A 4 -1.42 8.40 -14.48
N GLU A 5 -1.15 8.57 -15.78
CA GLU A 5 -0.17 7.73 -16.49
C GLU A 5 1.27 8.08 -16.11
N GLU A 6 1.54 9.35 -15.79
CA GLU A 6 2.88 9.84 -15.44
C GLU A 6 3.32 9.42 -14.02
N SER A 7 2.37 8.98 -13.18
CA SER A 7 2.64 8.57 -11.80
C SER A 7 2.28 7.12 -11.48
N THR A 8 2.12 6.29 -12.50
CA THR A 8 1.81 4.88 -12.32
C THR A 8 3.07 4.04 -12.53
N GLU A 9 3.48 3.32 -11.47
CA GLU A 9 4.54 2.31 -11.55
C GLU A 9 3.90 0.92 -11.70
N SER A 10 4.33 0.16 -12.71
CA SER A 10 3.76 -1.17 -12.99
C SER A 10 4.73 -2.28 -12.62
N PHE A 11 4.24 -3.34 -11.99
CA PHE A 11 5.07 -4.47 -11.54
C PHE A 11 4.45 -5.80 -11.96
N VAL A 12 5.30 -6.76 -12.32
CA VAL A 12 4.92 -8.17 -12.49
C VAL A 12 5.47 -8.96 -11.31
N VAL A 13 4.59 -9.68 -10.61
CA VAL A 13 4.96 -10.56 -9.50
C VAL A 13 4.64 -11.99 -9.89
N LYS A 14 5.65 -12.86 -9.83
CA LYS A 14 5.52 -14.32 -9.98
C LYS A 14 5.74 -14.96 -8.62
N ILE A 15 4.88 -15.91 -8.25
CA ILE A 15 4.98 -16.67 -7.00
C ILE A 15 4.79 -18.14 -7.36
N TRP A 16 5.65 -19.00 -6.85
CA TRP A 16 5.57 -20.44 -7.04
C TRP A 16 6.08 -21.17 -5.81
N ALA A 17 5.66 -22.42 -5.66
CA ALA A 17 6.12 -23.30 -4.61
C ALA A 17 6.96 -24.42 -5.23
N ASP A 18 8.13 -24.67 -4.68
CA ASP A 18 8.90 -25.87 -4.96
C ASP A 18 8.51 -26.91 -3.92
N GLU A 19 7.80 -27.95 -4.35
CA GLU A 19 7.46 -29.08 -3.50
C GLU A 19 8.64 -30.05 -3.47
N THR A 20 9.27 -30.18 -2.30
CA THR A 20 10.24 -31.23 -2.02
C THR A 20 9.58 -32.31 -1.16
N ALA A 21 10.19 -33.50 -1.08
CA ALA A 21 9.68 -34.60 -0.26
C ALA A 21 9.52 -34.23 1.23
N GLU A 22 10.19 -33.17 1.70
CA GLU A 22 10.26 -32.80 3.11
C GLU A 22 9.57 -31.45 3.43
N SER A 23 9.37 -30.57 2.44
CA SER A 23 8.73 -29.26 2.65
C SER A 23 8.31 -28.56 1.37
N THR A 24 7.37 -27.62 1.51
CA THR A 24 6.99 -26.67 0.46
C THR A 24 7.79 -25.39 0.62
N GLN A 25 8.69 -25.10 -0.32
CA GLN A 25 9.45 -23.85 -0.34
C GLN A 25 8.78 -22.82 -1.25
N TRP A 26 8.36 -21.69 -0.68
CA TRP A 26 7.81 -20.58 -1.47
C TRP A 26 8.92 -19.70 -2.05
N ASN A 27 8.84 -19.47 -3.35
CA ASN A 27 9.71 -18.57 -4.09
C ASN A 27 8.86 -17.54 -4.85
N GLY A 28 9.50 -16.45 -5.23
CA GLY A 28 8.88 -15.45 -6.05
C GLY A 28 9.89 -14.53 -6.72
N GLN A 29 9.41 -13.81 -7.72
CA GLN A 29 10.17 -12.81 -8.46
C GLN A 29 9.28 -11.60 -8.69
N ILE A 30 9.83 -10.41 -8.46
CA ILE A 30 9.20 -9.15 -8.82
C ILE A 30 10.05 -8.44 -9.86
N THR A 31 9.40 -7.92 -10.90
CA THR A 31 10.02 -7.12 -11.96
C THR A 31 9.26 -5.83 -12.14
N HIS A 32 9.98 -4.70 -12.13
CA HIS A 32 9.43 -3.41 -12.51
C HIS A 32 9.31 -3.33 -14.04
N VAL A 33 8.11 -3.08 -14.55
CA VAL A 33 7.80 -3.14 -15.98
C VAL A 33 8.58 -2.09 -16.76
N THR A 34 8.65 -0.85 -16.26
CA THR A 34 9.24 0.26 -16.99
C THR A 34 10.77 0.21 -17.00
N SER A 35 11.42 -0.16 -15.89
CA SER A 35 12.89 -0.25 -15.83
C SER A 35 13.46 -1.62 -16.24
N GLY A 36 12.64 -2.67 -16.22
CA GLY A 36 13.08 -4.05 -16.42
C GLY A 36 13.88 -4.63 -15.25
N GLU A 37 14.14 -3.85 -14.20
CA GLU A 37 14.84 -4.32 -13.01
C GLU A 37 13.96 -5.30 -12.23
N GLY A 38 14.57 -6.34 -11.66
CA GLY A 38 13.84 -7.32 -10.88
C GLY A 38 14.69 -8.02 -9.83
N THR A 39 14.02 -8.66 -8.88
CA THR A 39 14.67 -9.40 -7.80
C THR A 39 13.85 -10.60 -7.39
N SER A 40 14.53 -11.63 -6.88
CA SER A 40 13.89 -12.81 -6.30
C SER A 40 13.62 -12.63 -4.81
N PHE A 41 12.52 -13.18 -4.33
CA PHE A 41 12.14 -13.13 -2.92
C PHE A 41 11.59 -14.47 -2.43
N GLN A 42 11.76 -14.70 -1.14
CA GLN A 42 11.13 -15.79 -0.39
C GLN A 42 10.27 -15.23 0.77
N ASN A 43 10.23 -13.90 0.90
CA ASN A 43 9.50 -13.19 1.94
C ASN A 43 8.80 -11.98 1.31
N LEU A 44 7.51 -11.82 1.60
CA LEU A 44 6.67 -10.73 1.08
C LEU A 44 7.15 -9.33 1.49
N GLU A 45 7.91 -9.20 2.58
CA GLU A 45 8.53 -7.92 2.97
C GLU A 45 9.54 -7.40 1.94
N LYS A 46 10.18 -8.30 1.16
CA LYS A 46 11.04 -7.92 0.04
C LYS A 46 10.25 -7.24 -1.08
N ILE A 47 9.00 -7.67 -1.34
CA ILE A 47 8.12 -7.01 -2.32
C ILE A 47 7.87 -5.56 -1.91
N LYS A 48 7.49 -5.34 -0.64
CA LYS A 48 7.25 -3.99 -0.11
C LYS A 48 8.49 -3.12 -0.23
N THR A 49 9.66 -3.67 0.07
CA THR A 49 10.95 -2.95 -0.01
C THR A 49 11.28 -2.58 -1.45
N PHE A 50 11.07 -3.50 -2.39
CA PHE A 50 11.27 -3.28 -3.82
C PHE A 50 10.35 -2.18 -4.36
N ILE A 51 9.04 -2.28 -4.13
CA ILE A 51 8.06 -1.29 -4.59
C ILE A 51 8.34 0.11 -3.99
N LYS A 52 8.70 0.18 -2.70
CA LYS A 52 9.02 1.45 -2.03
C LYS A 52 10.14 2.23 -2.71
N ALA A 53 11.09 1.57 -3.37
CA ALA A 53 12.19 2.26 -4.05
C ALA A 53 11.70 3.09 -5.24
N TYR A 54 10.68 2.60 -5.96
CA TYR A 54 10.06 3.30 -7.08
C TYR A 54 9.03 4.33 -6.61
N LEU A 55 8.29 4.02 -5.54
CA LEU A 55 7.37 4.99 -4.94
C LEU A 55 8.09 6.17 -4.30
N LYS A 56 9.27 6.02 -3.68
CA LYS A 56 10.02 7.13 -3.05
C LYS A 56 10.57 8.15 -4.04
N LYS A 57 10.74 7.78 -5.32
CA LYS A 57 11.08 8.74 -6.38
C LYS A 57 9.89 9.67 -6.67
N GLN A 58 8.69 9.28 -6.28
CA GLN A 58 7.51 10.14 -6.24
C GLN A 58 7.31 10.61 -4.80
N THR A 59 7.44 11.91 -4.56
CA THR A 59 7.33 12.52 -3.23
C THR A 59 5.97 12.22 -2.56
N PHE A 60 5.89 11.13 -1.79
CA PHE A 60 4.81 10.87 -0.83
C PHE A 60 5.37 11.04 0.58
N PRO A 61 5.03 12.12 1.30
CA PRO A 61 5.44 12.29 2.69
C PRO A 61 4.86 11.14 3.53
N GLN A 62 5.70 10.54 4.38
CA GLN A 62 5.34 9.45 5.30
C GLN A 62 4.06 9.71 6.13
N THR A 63 3.64 10.98 6.25
CA THR A 63 2.43 11.44 6.91
C THR A 63 1.12 10.89 6.30
N LEU A 64 1.07 10.58 5.00
CA LEU A 64 -0.16 10.13 4.32
C LEU A 64 -0.52 8.66 4.57
N TRP A 65 0.45 7.82 4.99
CA TRP A 65 0.20 6.41 5.34
C TRP A 65 -0.83 6.24 6.46
N ARG A 66 -0.90 7.22 7.38
CA ARG A 66 -1.86 7.20 8.50
C ARG A 66 -3.31 7.37 8.07
N PHE A 67 -3.57 7.98 6.91
CA PHE A 67 -4.95 8.24 6.45
C PHE A 67 -5.58 7.03 5.74
N PHE A 68 -4.78 6.16 5.11
CA PHE A 68 -5.31 4.98 4.39
C PHE A 68 -5.59 3.76 5.29
N HIS A 69 -5.05 3.74 6.52
CA HIS A 69 -5.30 2.68 7.52
C HIS A 69 -6.01 3.18 8.78
N ALA A 70 -6.41 4.46 8.85
CA ALA A 70 -7.32 4.90 9.89
C ALA A 70 -8.67 4.24 9.61
N THR A 71 -9.09 3.34 10.50
CA THR A 71 -10.50 2.97 10.60
C THR A 71 -11.32 4.27 10.61
N PRO A 72 -12.38 4.40 9.80
CA PRO A 72 -13.23 5.57 9.89
C PRO A 72 -13.67 5.71 11.36
N PRO A 73 -13.57 6.90 11.97
CA PRO A 73 -14.15 7.10 13.29
C PRO A 73 -15.61 6.65 13.23
N PRO A 74 -16.13 5.96 14.27
CA PRO A 74 -17.52 5.54 14.28
C PRO A 74 -18.36 6.77 13.96
N ALA A 75 -19.30 6.63 13.02
CA ALA A 75 -20.21 7.70 12.66
C ALA A 75 -20.88 8.19 13.96
N THR A 76 -20.48 9.36 14.43
CA THR A 76 -21.13 10.03 15.55
C THR A 76 -22.47 10.50 15.01
N ASP A 77 -23.46 9.63 15.13
CA ASP A 77 -24.85 9.97 14.92
C ASP A 77 -25.23 11.14 15.84
N SER A 78 -25.98 12.05 15.25
CA SER A 78 -26.92 12.99 15.87
C SER A 78 -26.41 14.38 16.30
N PRO A 79 -26.95 15.45 15.66
CA PRO A 79 -27.04 16.76 16.28
C PRO A 79 -28.24 16.76 17.25
N THR A 80 -27.99 16.70 18.55
CA THR A 80 -29.04 16.98 19.55
C THR A 80 -29.15 18.48 19.75
N GLN A 81 -30.21 19.06 19.18
CA GLN A 81 -30.74 20.36 19.59
C GLN A 81 -31.16 20.36 21.07
N SER A 82 -31.12 21.56 21.67
CA SER A 82 -31.83 22.01 22.87
C SER A 82 -31.02 22.04 24.17
N ALA A 83 -30.64 23.25 24.60
CA ALA A 83 -31.14 23.83 25.85
C ALA A 83 -30.64 25.29 26.01
N ASP A 84 -31.56 26.21 25.71
CA ASP A 84 -31.91 27.39 26.49
C ASP A 84 -31.02 27.76 27.70
N LYS A 85 -30.40 28.95 27.64
CA LYS A 85 -30.34 29.89 28.77
C LYS A 85 -29.88 31.28 28.31
N LYS A 86 -30.84 32.20 28.18
CA LYS A 86 -30.62 33.65 28.05
C LYS A 86 -30.41 34.27 29.43
N PRO A 87 -29.45 35.20 29.63
CA PRO A 87 -29.33 35.95 30.87
C PRO A 87 -30.11 37.27 30.78
N ALA A 88 -30.85 37.60 31.84
CA ALA A 88 -31.20 38.96 32.27
C ALA A 88 -31.61 38.90 33.75
#